data_AF-A0A3D3UCT9-F1
#
_entry.id   AF-A0A3D3UCT9-F1
#
_cell.length_a   1.000
_cell.length_b   1.000
_cell.length_c   1.000
_cell.angle_alpha   90.00
_cell.angle_beta   90.00
_cell.angle_gamma   90.00
#
_symmetry.space_group_name_H-M   'P 1'
#
loop_
_entity.id
_entity.type
_entity.pdbx_description
1 polymer ?
#
loop_
_entity_poly.entity_id
_entity_poly.type
_entity_poly.pdbx_seq_one_letter_code
_entity_poly.pdbx_strand_id
1 'polypeptide(L)'
;MTHYLILRVIAKLMIGPIMLFALYVQFHGDFGPGGGFQAGVIFAAALILYGLIYDLTALRRFASLELLCSVMAAGWLLYIGVGSLSPL
;
A
#
# COMPACT_ATOMS: atom_id res chain seq x y z
N MET A 1 -21.52 16.84 13.90
CA MET A 1 -20.26 16.19 13.45
C MET A 1 -20.01 16.53 11.99
N THR A 2 -19.68 17.79 11.70
CA THR A 2 -19.62 18.33 10.32
C THR A 2 -18.44 19.30 10.25
N HIS A 3 -17.22 18.79 10.29
CA HIS A 3 -16.05 19.68 10.17
C HIS A 3 -15.09 19.38 9.02
N TYR A 4 -15.18 18.25 8.33
CA TYR A 4 -14.24 17.92 7.23
C TYR A 4 -14.89 17.17 6.06
N LEU A 5 -16.09 17.59 5.62
CA LEU A 5 -16.80 16.91 4.52
C LEU A 5 -15.98 16.92 3.22
N ILE A 6 -15.42 18.07 2.85
CA ILE A 6 -14.58 18.21 1.65
C ILE A 6 -13.38 17.27 1.74
N LEU A 7 -12.65 17.29 2.86
CA LEU A 7 -11.49 16.42 3.07
C LEU A 7 -11.88 14.94 2.96
N ARG A 8 -13.00 14.53 3.56
CA ARG A 8 -13.47 13.14 3.50
C ARG A 8 -13.82 12.70 2.09
N VAL A 9 -14.48 13.54 1.30
CA VAL A 9 -14.84 13.26 -0.09
C VAL A 9 -13.58 13.18 -0.96
N ILE A 10 -12.71 14.19 -0.88
CA ILE A 10 -11.48 14.25 -1.68
C ILE A 10 -10.53 13.10 -1.32
N ALA A 11 -10.32 12.82 -0.03
CA ALA A 11 -9.46 11.72 0.38
C ALA A 11 -10.00 10.36 -0.09
N LYS A 12 -11.31 10.13 0.02
CA LYS A 12 -11.93 8.90 -0.51
C LYS A 12 -11.71 8.75 -2.01
N LEU A 13 -11.83 9.85 -2.76
CA LEU A 13 -11.58 9.88 -4.20
C LEU A 13 -10.10 9.63 -4.53
N MET A 14 -9.17 10.13 -3.70
CA MET A 14 -7.71 10.03 -3.91
C MET A 14 -7.13 8.66 -3.58
N ILE A 15 -7.75 7.87 -2.69
CA ILE A 15 -7.23 6.53 -2.36
C ILE A 15 -7.10 5.67 -3.62
N GLY A 16 -8.11 5.64 -4.50
CA GLY A 16 -8.06 4.84 -5.74
C GLY A 16 -6.88 5.21 -6.64
N PRO A 17 -6.73 6.48 -7.07
CA PRO A 17 -5.59 6.97 -7.83
C PRO A 17 -4.23 6.71 -7.18
N ILE A 18 -4.09 6.90 -5.86
CA ILE A 18 -2.82 6.62 -5.15
C ILE A 18 -2.48 5.13 -5.25
N MET A 19 -3.46 4.24 -5.05
CA MET A 19 -3.27 2.78 -5.15
C MET A 19 -2.93 2.37 -6.59
N LEU A 20 -3.60 2.94 -7.59
CA LEU A 20 -3.28 2.71 -9.01
C LEU A 20 -1.88 3.20 -9.36
N PHE A 21 -1.47 4.36 -8.84
CA PHE A 21 -0.13 4.88 -9.05
C PHE A 21 0.93 4.00 -8.37
N ALA A 22 0.66 3.48 -7.18
CA ALA A 22 1.54 2.51 -6.51
C ALA A 22 1.73 1.24 -7.35
N LEU A 23 0.66 0.72 -7.96
CA LEU A 23 0.74 -0.41 -8.89
C LEU A 23 1.54 -0.06 -10.16
N TYR A 24 1.34 1.13 -10.71
CA TYR A 24 2.14 1.62 -11.85
C TYR A 24 3.63 1.62 -11.51
N VAL A 25 4.02 2.22 -10.38
CA VAL A 25 5.42 2.28 -9.91
C VAL A 25 5.99 0.89 -9.62
N GLN A 26 5.17 -0.03 -9.12
CA GLN A 26 5.57 -1.42 -8.87
C GLN A 26 5.90 -2.16 -10.17
N PHE A 27 5.07 -1.99 -11.21
CA PHE A 27 5.19 -2.74 -12.46
C PHE A 27 6.10 -2.09 -13.52
N HIS A 28 6.43 -0.81 -13.36
CA HIS A 28 7.32 -0.08 -14.29
C HIS A 28 8.66 0.32 -13.65
N GLY A 29 9.05 -0.34 -12.56
CA GLY A 29 10.32 -0.06 -11.87
C GLY A 29 11.57 -0.42 -12.68
N ASP A 30 11.41 -1.19 -13.74
CA ASP A 30 12.44 -1.54 -14.73
C ASP A 30 12.56 -0.52 -15.87
N PHE A 31 11.49 0.21 -16.18
CA PHE A 31 11.45 1.21 -17.26
C PHE A 31 11.64 2.67 -16.79
N GLY A 32 11.71 2.91 -15.48
CA GLY A 32 11.85 4.26 -14.92
C GLY A 32 12.26 4.25 -13.44
N PRO A 33 12.42 5.44 -12.82
CA PRO A 33 12.66 5.53 -11.39
C PRO A 33 11.47 4.93 -10.64
N GLY A 34 11.69 3.89 -9.84
CA GLY A 34 10.59 3.11 -9.29
C GLY A 34 11.03 1.88 -8.51
N GLY A 35 10.13 0.90 -8.47
CA GLY A 35 10.36 -0.41 -7.87
C GLY A 35 9.54 -0.67 -6.61
N GLY A 36 9.74 -1.85 -6.03
CA GLY A 36 8.86 -2.37 -4.97
C GLY A 36 8.89 -1.56 -3.67
N PHE A 37 10.04 -1.03 -3.26
CA PHE A 37 10.12 -0.22 -2.04
C PHE A 37 9.30 1.07 -2.16
N GLN A 38 9.49 1.81 -3.26
CA GLN A 38 8.79 3.07 -3.49
C GLN A 38 7.28 2.85 -3.66
N ALA A 39 6.89 1.83 -4.44
CA ALA A 39 5.49 1.43 -4.55
C ALA A 39 4.87 1.09 -3.19
N GLY A 40 5.59 0.35 -2.35
CA GLY A 40 5.18 0.02 -0.99
C GLY A 40 4.94 1.25 -0.11
N VAL A 41 5.81 2.26 -0.19
CA VAL A 41 5.63 3.54 0.54
C VAL A 41 4.38 4.29 0.05
N ILE A 42 4.10 4.29 -1.26
CA ILE A 42 2.89 4.92 -1.81
C ILE A 42 1.62 4.18 -1.36
N PHE A 43 1.63 2.85 -1.36
CA PHE A 43 0.56 2.03 -0.77
C PHE A 43 0.35 2.38 0.70
N ALA A 44 1.42 2.49 1.49
CA ALA A 44 1.34 2.87 2.90
C ALA A 44 0.74 4.27 3.07
N ALA A 45 1.10 5.24 2.22
CA ALA A 45 0.53 6.58 2.25
C ALA A 45 -1.00 6.58 2.03
N ALA A 46 -1.53 5.73 1.16
CA ALA A 46 -2.98 5.57 0.97
C ALA A 46 -3.66 5.03 2.24
N LEU A 47 -3.05 4.05 2.92
CA LEU A 47 -3.55 3.49 4.18
C LEU A 47 -3.51 4.51 5.32
N ILE A 48 -2.42 5.28 5.42
CA ILE A 48 -2.27 6.37 6.40
C ILE A 48 -3.34 7.44 6.15
N LEU A 49 -3.54 7.86 4.90
CA LEU A 49 -4.59 8.80 4.53
C LEU A 49 -5.97 8.28 4.94
N TYR A 50 -6.27 7.00 4.69
CA TYR A 50 -7.53 6.40 5.14
C TYR A 50 -7.67 6.46 6.67
N GLY A 51 -6.63 6.07 7.42
CA GLY A 51 -6.65 6.10 8.89
C GLY A 51 -6.82 7.51 9.48
N LEU A 52 -6.27 8.54 8.84
CA LEU A 52 -6.44 9.93 9.25
C LEU A 52 -7.89 10.44 9.07
N ILE A 53 -8.61 9.94 8.07
CA ILE A 53 -9.96 10.40 7.71
C ILE A 53 -11.09 9.58 8.35
N TYR A 54 -10.85 8.29 8.52
CA TYR A 54 -11.84 7.31 8.97
C TYR A 54 -11.51 6.65 10.30
N ASP A 55 -10.44 7.07 10.96
CA ASP A 55 -9.90 6.51 12.21
C ASP A 55 -9.13 5.18 12.09
N LEU A 56 -8.33 4.92 13.12
CA LEU A 56 -7.46 3.74 13.24
C LEU A 56 -8.25 2.44 13.39
N THR A 57 -9.45 2.48 13.97
CA THR A 57 -10.32 1.31 14.12
C THR A 57 -10.85 0.88 12.77
N ALA A 58 -11.29 1.84 11.94
CA ALA A 58 -11.76 1.57 10.58
C ALA A 58 -10.63 1.02 9.70
N LEU A 59 -9.41 1.56 9.81
CA LEU A 59 -8.24 1.06 9.09
C LEU A 59 -7.91 -0.39 9.47
N ARG A 60 -7.88 -0.69 10.77
CA ARG A 60 -7.54 -2.02 11.30
C ARG A 60 -8.54 -3.12 10.93
N ARG A 61 -9.76 -2.78 10.49
CA ARG A 61 -10.76 -3.76 10.02
C ARG A 61 -10.31 -4.50 8.76
N PHE A 62 -9.50 -3.87 7.91
CA PHE A 62 -8.99 -4.49 6.68
C PHE A 62 -7.46 -4.50 6.60
N ALA A 63 -6.77 -3.69 7.41
CA ALA A 63 -5.32 -3.71 7.57
C ALA A 63 -4.96 -4.04 9.03
N SER A 64 -5.34 -5.24 9.49
CA SER A 64 -5.01 -5.72 10.83
C SER A 64 -3.50 -6.00 10.93
N LEU A 65 -2.94 -5.95 12.15
CA LEU A 65 -1.52 -6.23 12.38
C LEU A 65 -1.15 -7.64 11.91
N GLU A 66 -2.02 -8.62 12.19
CA GLU A 66 -1.85 -10.01 11.77
C GLU A 66 -1.76 -10.13 10.25
N LEU A 67 -2.69 -9.49 9.52
CA LEU A 67 -2.67 -9.49 8.06
C LEU A 67 -1.39 -8.85 7.51
N LEU A 68 -1.00 -7.69 8.06
CA LEU A 68 0.22 -7.00 7.63
C LEU A 68 1.46 -7.87 7.87
N CYS A 69 1.57 -8.51 9.04
CA CYS A 69 2.65 -9.45 9.34
C CYS A 69 2.64 -10.66 8.39
N SER A 70 1.46 -11.22 8.10
CA SER A 70 1.34 -12.34 7.14
C SER A 70 1.75 -11.94 5.73
N VAL A 71 1.37 -10.75 5.26
CA VAL A 71 1.78 -10.22 3.95
C VAL A 71 3.29 -9.96 3.91
N MET A 72 3.87 -9.41 4.97
CA MET A 72 5.32 -9.22 5.09
C MET A 72 6.08 -10.55 5.03
N ALA A 73 5.62 -11.55 5.79
CA ALA A 73 6.20 -12.90 5.77
C ALA A 73 6.07 -13.54 4.39
N ALA A 74 4.90 -13.41 3.74
CA ALA A 74 4.69 -13.89 2.38
C ALA A 74 5.64 -13.21 1.37
N GLY A 75 5.82 -11.89 1.46
CA GLY A 75 6.76 -11.16 0.61
C GLY A 75 8.21 -11.63 0.80
N TRP A 76 8.62 -11.89 2.04
CA TRP A 76 9.95 -12.43 2.35
C TRP A 76 10.15 -13.85 1.79
N LEU A 77 9.15 -14.72 1.95
CA LEU A 77 9.16 -16.07 1.39
C LEU A 77 9.19 -16.04 -0.15
N LEU A 78 8.47 -15.12 -0.79
CA LEU A 78 8.52 -14.94 -2.24
C LEU A 78 9.92 -14.52 -2.70
N TYR A 79 10.55 -13.55 -2.03
CA TYR A 79 11.91 -13.10 -2.36
C TYR A 79 12.92 -14.24 -2.30
N ILE A 80 12.91 -15.01 -1.19
CA ILE A 80 13.80 -16.16 -1.03
C ILE A 80 13.46 -17.28 -2.01
N GLY A 81 12.18 -17.58 -2.21
CA GLY A 81 11.74 -18.63 -3.11
C GLY A 81 12.19 -18.38 -4.54
N VAL A 82 12.00 -17.16 -5.05
CA VAL A 82 12.44 -16.77 -6.39
C VAL A 82 13.98 -16.82 -6.48
N GLY A 83 14.69 -16.23 -5.51
CA GLY A 83 16.15 -16.23 -5.52
C GLY A 83 16.80 -17.62 -5.38
N SER A 84 16.13 -18.55 -4.70
CA SER A 84 16.61 -19.93 -4.56
C SER A 84 16.36 -20.79 -5.80
N LEU A 85 15.31 -20.46 -6.58
CA LEU A 85 14.97 -21.16 -7.82
C LEU A 85 15.68 -20.56 -9.05
N SER A 86 16.16 -19.32 -8.98
CA SER A 86 16.89 -18.70 -10.08
C SER A 86 18.24 -19.39 -10.31
N PRO A 87 18.53 -19.91 -11.52
CA PRO A 87 19.87 -20.36 -11.85
C PRO A 87 20.84 -19.17 -11.81
N LEU A 88 22.01 -19.38 -11.22
CA LEU A 88 23.11 -18.41 -11.12
C LEU A 88 23.57 -17.94 -12.51
#